data_AF-C6H1Z0-F1
#
_entry.id   AF-C6H1Z0-F1
#
_cell.length_a   1.000
_cell.length_b   1.000
_cell.length_c   1.000
_cell.angle_alpha   90.00
_cell.angle_beta   90.00
_cell.angle_gamma   90.00
#
_symmetry.space_group_name_H-M   'P 1'
#
loop_
_entity.id
_entity.type
_entity.pdbx_description
1 polymer ?
#
loop_
_entity_poly.entity_id
_entity_poly.type
_entity_poly.pdbx_seq_one_letter_code
_entity_poly.pdbx_strand_id
1 'polypeptide(L)'
;MTYLEYLLYPRVVVIWNNRHLPSYLGPSLPQLVHLLLLVVLNSMVLFALIILLARTLWCLGGNTTTIEVWEIERHKTLLRRARMFGGHLEGPGGVRVRIQKQEFPYDIGIWRNLKSGMGGSANIIGWFWPFASTPCQGSGLEFEVNGFEESTLSWPPPDPDRMYKPMPRNNYGSGFIHEQNYISQSQEVEAFKLRQREDFRRQQAASEVQRRRPFHKRYMQNVGMTDFPDLSESESGENSDSGEEGWRDSEGDRLRDFGVDEEVEFYDEDDIPLAELLRRRKSHTRASM
;
A
#
# COMPACT_ATOMS: atom_id res chain seq x y z
N MET A 1 20.74 2.00 -22.47
CA MET A 1 21.54 1.15 -21.58
C MET A 1 22.13 -0.06 -22.29
N THR A 2 21.35 -0.87 -23.02
CA THR A 2 21.88 -2.02 -23.80
C THR A 2 22.93 -1.61 -24.85
N TYR A 3 22.67 -0.55 -25.63
CA TYR A 3 23.64 -0.02 -26.59
C TYR A 3 24.91 0.52 -25.93
N LEU A 4 24.78 1.18 -24.77
CA LEU A 4 25.92 1.69 -24.02
C LEU A 4 26.75 0.52 -23.44
N GLU A 5 26.10 -0.52 -22.93
CA GLU A 5 26.77 -1.75 -22.45
C GLU A 5 27.58 -2.40 -23.57
N TYR A 6 26.99 -2.50 -24.76
CA TYR A 6 27.67 -3.01 -25.95
C TYR A 6 28.94 -2.19 -26.31
N LEU A 7 28.92 -0.87 -26.14
CA LEU A 7 30.09 -0.01 -26.38
C LEU A 7 31.14 -0.08 -25.25
N LEU A 8 30.70 -0.30 -24.00
CA LEU A 8 31.58 -0.40 -22.83
C LEU A 8 32.29 -1.75 -22.76
N TYR A 9 31.61 -2.83 -23.11
CA TYR A 9 32.14 -4.20 -23.09
C TYR A 9 33.52 -4.35 -23.76
N PRO A 10 33.74 -3.92 -25.03
CA PRO A 10 35.05 -4.05 -25.67
C PRO A 10 36.14 -3.24 -24.96
N ARG A 11 35.80 -2.11 -24.32
CA ARG A 11 36.76 -1.28 -23.57
C ARG A 11 37.23 -1.99 -22.30
N VAL A 12 36.30 -2.64 -21.60
CA VAL A 12 36.62 -3.47 -20.43
C VAL A 12 37.46 -4.68 -20.83
N VAL A 13 37.11 -5.36 -21.92
CA VAL A 13 37.84 -6.53 -22.43
C VAL A 13 39.30 -6.18 -22.78
N VAL A 14 39.54 -5.05 -23.44
CA VAL A 14 40.91 -4.60 -23.76
C VAL A 14 41.73 -4.36 -22.50
N ILE A 15 41.16 -3.70 -21.49
CA ILE A 15 41.85 -3.46 -20.21
C ILE A 15 42.10 -4.78 -19.47
N TRP A 16 41.13 -5.69 -19.49
CA TRP A 16 41.22 -6.99 -18.83
C TRP A 16 42.32 -7.87 -19.43
N ASN A 17 42.41 -7.91 -20.76
CA ASN A 17 43.47 -8.65 -21.46
C ASN A 17 44.87 -8.06 -21.17
N ASN A 18 44.93 -6.75 -20.98
CA ASN A 18 46.16 -6.00 -20.74
C ASN A 18 46.51 -5.81 -19.25
N ARG A 19 45.83 -6.52 -18.33
CA ARG A 19 45.99 -6.34 -16.87
C ARG A 19 47.41 -6.59 -16.32
N HIS A 20 48.23 -7.36 -17.04
CA HIS A 20 49.59 -7.71 -16.64
C HIS A 20 50.64 -6.72 -17.17
N LEU A 21 50.24 -5.73 -17.97
CA LEU A 21 51.14 -4.68 -18.45
C LEU A 21 51.46 -3.70 -17.32
N PRO A 22 52.67 -3.12 -17.33
CA PRO A 22 53.06 -2.12 -16.34
C PRO A 22 52.23 -0.84 -16.49
N SER A 23 51.94 -0.19 -15.36
CA SER A 23 50.95 0.90 -15.25
C SER A 23 51.21 2.11 -16.14
N TYR A 24 52.45 2.36 -16.56
CA TYR A 24 52.82 3.49 -17.42
C TYR A 24 52.40 3.33 -18.89
N LEU A 25 52.08 2.11 -19.35
CA LEU A 25 51.52 1.84 -20.68
C LEU A 25 49.99 1.88 -20.69
N GLY A 26 49.37 2.04 -19.51
CA GLY A 26 47.92 2.01 -19.33
C GLY A 26 47.23 3.37 -19.40
N PRO A 27 45.89 3.38 -19.48
CA PRO A 27 45.09 4.59 -19.36
C PRO A 27 45.25 5.25 -17.99
N SER A 28 44.93 6.54 -17.90
CA SER A 28 45.10 7.30 -16.66
C SER A 28 44.13 6.84 -15.56
N LEU A 29 44.53 7.00 -14.29
CA LEU A 29 43.68 6.68 -13.13
C LEU A 29 42.25 7.27 -13.21
N PRO A 30 42.04 8.56 -13.54
CA PRO A 30 40.68 9.10 -13.64
C PRO A 30 39.87 8.45 -14.75
N GLN A 31 40.49 8.04 -15.87
CA GLN A 31 39.79 7.33 -16.95
C GLN A 31 39.34 5.93 -16.51
N LEU A 32 40.18 5.23 -15.74
CA LEU A 32 39.83 3.92 -15.17
C LEU A 32 38.69 4.03 -14.16
N VAL A 33 38.73 5.04 -13.28
CA VAL A 33 37.65 5.30 -12.31
C VAL A 33 36.35 5.65 -13.03
N HIS A 34 36.40 6.51 -14.05
CA HIS A 34 35.22 6.88 -14.82
C HIS A 34 34.63 5.67 -15.57
N LEU A 35 35.47 4.84 -16.18
CA LEU A 35 35.03 3.62 -16.85
C LEU A 35 34.36 2.65 -15.86
N LEU A 36 34.95 2.46 -14.67
CA LEU A 36 34.39 1.62 -13.61
C LEU A 36 33.00 2.13 -13.21
N LEU A 37 32.86 3.43 -12.95
CA LEU A 37 31.58 4.04 -12.59
C LEU A 37 30.54 3.88 -13.70
N LEU A 38 30.92 4.11 -14.96
CA LEU A 38 30.02 3.92 -16.11
C LEU A 38 29.53 2.48 -16.24
N VAL A 39 30.41 1.49 -16.08
CA VAL A 39 30.05 0.07 -16.18
C VAL A 39 29.13 -0.33 -15.02
N VAL A 40 29.46 0.05 -13.79
CA VAL A 40 28.63 -0.29 -12.61
C VAL A 40 27.26 0.39 -12.70
N LEU A 41 27.22 1.69 -13.01
CA LEU A 41 25.96 2.42 -13.10
C LEU A 41 25.11 1.91 -14.27
N ASN A 42 25.70 1.71 -15.45
CA ASN A 42 24.96 1.25 -16.63
C ASN A 42 24.42 -0.18 -16.41
N SER A 43 25.21 -1.08 -15.85
CA SER A 43 24.75 -2.45 -15.53
C SER A 43 23.65 -2.47 -14.48
N MET A 44 23.76 -1.66 -13.41
CA MET A 44 22.71 -1.52 -12.39
C MET A 44 21.40 -0.99 -12.99
N VAL A 45 21.48 0.08 -13.78
CA VAL A 45 20.28 0.66 -14.42
C VAL A 45 19.70 -0.31 -15.45
N LEU A 46 20.54 -0.99 -16.24
CA LEU A 46 20.10 -2.01 -17.18
C LEU A 46 19.36 -3.15 -16.48
N PHE A 47 19.88 -3.63 -15.35
CA PHE A 47 19.25 -4.66 -14.54
C PHE A 47 17.86 -4.21 -14.03
N ALA A 48 17.77 -3.01 -13.47
CA ALA A 48 16.49 -2.46 -13.01
C ALA A 48 15.48 -2.32 -14.17
N LEU A 49 15.92 -1.87 -15.35
CA LEU A 49 15.07 -1.76 -16.54
C LEU A 49 14.62 -3.13 -17.07
N ILE A 50 15.45 -4.18 -16.97
CA ILE A 50 15.05 -5.54 -17.36
C ILE A 50 13.95 -6.07 -16.43
N ILE A 51 14.08 -5.88 -15.12
CA ILE A 51 13.04 -6.27 -14.16
C ILE A 51 11.73 -5.51 -14.45
N LEU A 52 11.84 -4.20 -14.67
CA LEU A 52 10.67 -3.38 -14.99
C LEU A 52 10.02 -3.84 -16.31
N LEU A 53 10.82 -4.15 -17.33
CA LEU A 53 10.33 -4.65 -18.61
C LEU A 53 9.63 -6.01 -18.46
N ALA A 54 10.21 -6.94 -17.70
CA ALA A 54 9.57 -8.23 -17.43
C ALA A 54 8.23 -8.04 -16.74
N ARG A 55 8.16 -7.14 -15.74
CA ARG A 55 6.91 -6.80 -15.05
C ARG A 55 5.88 -6.18 -16.00
N THR A 56 6.27 -5.23 -16.85
CA THR A 56 5.33 -4.60 -17.77
C THR A 56 4.84 -5.57 -18.84
N LEU A 57 5.70 -6.48 -19.33
CA LEU A 57 5.30 -7.55 -20.26
C LEU A 57 4.33 -8.54 -19.61
N TRP A 58 4.54 -8.89 -18.34
CA TRP A 58 3.61 -9.73 -17.58
C TRP A 58 2.24 -9.06 -17.45
N CYS A 59 2.22 -7.79 -17.03
CA CYS A 59 1.00 -6.99 -16.94
C CYS A 59 0.28 -6.86 -18.29
N LEU A 60 1.03 -6.63 -19.37
CA LEU A 60 0.51 -6.53 -20.73
C LEU A 60 -0.08 -7.85 -21.22
N GLY A 61 0.56 -8.97 -20.87
CA GLY A 61 0.08 -10.32 -21.21
C GLY A 61 -1.24 -10.67 -20.52
N GLY A 62 -1.45 -10.23 -19.28
CA GLY A 62 -2.70 -10.42 -18.53
C GLY A 62 -3.74 -9.30 -18.69
N ASN A 63 -3.43 -8.27 -19.48
CA ASN A 63 -4.23 -7.03 -19.56
C ASN A 63 -4.57 -6.43 -18.17
N THR A 64 -3.62 -6.53 -17.24
CA THR A 64 -3.76 -6.01 -15.88
C THR A 64 -2.91 -4.78 -15.71
N THR A 65 -3.47 -3.72 -15.17
CA THR A 65 -2.72 -2.56 -14.68
C THR A 65 -2.05 -2.86 -13.34
N THR A 66 -1.05 -2.05 -12.96
CA THR A 66 -0.43 -2.18 -11.63
C THR A 66 -1.46 -2.07 -10.51
N ILE A 67 -2.46 -1.19 -10.63
CA ILE A 67 -3.49 -1.03 -9.59
C ILE A 67 -4.34 -2.29 -9.48
N GLU A 68 -4.72 -2.89 -10.60
CA GLU A 68 -5.52 -4.12 -10.62
C GLU A 68 -4.76 -5.33 -10.09
N VAL A 69 -3.45 -5.44 -10.34
CA VAL A 69 -2.61 -6.50 -9.74
C VAL A 69 -2.71 -6.44 -8.21
N TRP A 70 -2.59 -5.24 -7.63
CA TRP A 70 -2.70 -5.06 -6.19
C TRP A 70 -4.12 -5.34 -5.68
N GLU A 71 -5.15 -5.01 -6.47
CA GLU A 71 -6.54 -5.30 -6.11
C GLU A 71 -6.83 -6.82 -6.16
N ILE A 72 -6.27 -7.55 -7.13
CA ILE A 72 -6.34 -9.02 -7.21
C ILE A 72 -5.67 -9.65 -5.98
N GLU A 73 -4.50 -9.17 -5.59
CA GLU A 73 -3.78 -9.65 -4.40
C GLU A 73 -4.57 -9.37 -3.12
N ARG A 74 -5.12 -8.17 -2.98
CA ARG A 74 -6.01 -7.79 -1.88
C ARG A 74 -7.25 -8.67 -1.81
N HIS A 75 -7.90 -8.94 -2.94
CA HIS A 75 -9.05 -9.85 -2.96
C HIS A 75 -8.68 -11.27 -2.52
N LYS A 76 -7.49 -11.75 -2.91
CA LYS A 76 -6.96 -13.05 -2.45
C LYS A 76 -6.71 -13.08 -0.93
N THR A 77 -6.27 -11.97 -0.31
CA THR A 77 -6.11 -11.91 1.15
C THR A 77 -7.46 -11.85 1.86
N LEU A 78 -8.41 -11.07 1.34
CA LEU A 78 -9.79 -11.02 1.85
C LEU A 78 -10.47 -12.40 1.77
N LEU A 79 -10.28 -13.15 0.69
CA LEU A 79 -10.80 -14.52 0.55
C LEU A 79 -10.22 -15.47 1.60
N ARG A 80 -8.91 -15.38 1.86
CA ARG A 80 -8.25 -16.17 2.91
C ARG A 80 -8.84 -15.84 4.29
N ARG A 81 -9.05 -14.56 4.58
CA ARG A 81 -9.70 -14.09 5.81
C ARG A 81 -11.14 -14.60 5.89
N ALA A 82 -11.94 -14.39 4.84
CA ALA A 82 -13.35 -14.78 4.80
C ALA A 82 -13.56 -16.28 5.02
N ARG A 83 -12.66 -17.13 4.49
CA ARG A 83 -12.72 -18.59 4.67
C ARG A 83 -12.71 -18.99 6.15
N MET A 84 -11.97 -18.27 7.00
CA MET A 84 -11.95 -18.52 8.45
C MET A 84 -13.25 -18.16 9.15
N PHE A 85 -14.03 -17.21 8.61
CA PHE A 85 -15.31 -16.74 9.16
C PHE A 85 -16.54 -17.36 8.47
N GLY A 86 -16.39 -18.52 7.83
CA GLY A 86 -17.50 -19.16 7.12
C GLY A 86 -17.96 -18.39 5.87
N GLY A 87 -17.04 -17.70 5.19
CA GLY A 87 -17.26 -17.04 3.90
C GLY A 87 -17.79 -15.61 3.96
N HIS A 88 -17.89 -15.01 5.16
CA HIS A 88 -18.40 -13.65 5.35
C HIS A 88 -17.39 -12.80 6.10
N LEU A 89 -17.28 -11.53 5.73
CA LEU A 89 -16.53 -10.51 6.47
C LEU A 89 -17.48 -9.46 7.02
N GLU A 90 -17.17 -8.96 8.21
CA GLU A 90 -17.94 -7.92 8.85
C GLU A 90 -17.38 -6.56 8.46
N GLY A 91 -18.21 -5.78 7.77
CA GLY A 91 -17.96 -4.39 7.45
C GLY A 91 -18.41 -3.45 8.56
N PRO A 92 -18.10 -2.15 8.42
CA PRO A 92 -18.58 -1.11 9.32
C PRO A 92 -20.10 -1.12 9.51
N GLY A 93 -20.56 -1.01 10.76
CA GLY A 93 -22.00 -1.04 11.08
C GLY A 93 -22.61 -2.45 11.12
N GLY A 94 -21.79 -3.51 11.17
CA GLY A 94 -22.26 -4.89 11.29
C GLY A 94 -22.77 -5.51 9.98
N VAL A 95 -22.53 -4.84 8.85
CA VAL A 95 -22.91 -5.34 7.52
C VAL A 95 -22.04 -6.55 7.18
N ARG A 96 -22.66 -7.71 6.95
CA ARG A 96 -21.95 -8.91 6.53
C ARG A 96 -21.83 -8.93 5.01
N VAL A 97 -20.61 -8.81 4.51
CA VAL A 97 -20.29 -8.93 3.09
C VAL A 97 -19.81 -10.35 2.82
N ARG A 98 -20.48 -11.04 1.90
CA ARG A 98 -20.04 -12.36 1.43
C ARG A 98 -18.95 -12.18 0.38
N ILE A 99 -17.74 -12.63 0.68
CA ILE A 99 -16.62 -12.55 -0.25
C ILE A 99 -16.53 -13.86 -1.02
N GLN A 100 -16.71 -13.78 -2.34
CA GLN A 100 -16.59 -14.91 -3.25
C GLN A 100 -15.38 -14.75 -4.14
N LYS A 101 -14.77 -15.87 -4.53
CA LYS A 101 -13.65 -15.84 -5.48
C LYS A 101 -14.21 -15.35 -6.81
N GLN A 102 -13.62 -14.27 -7.31
CA GLN A 102 -13.98 -13.67 -8.59
C GLN A 102 -12.72 -13.69 -9.47
N GLU A 103 -12.84 -14.17 -10.69
CA GLU A 103 -11.76 -14.11 -11.68
C GLU A 103 -11.65 -12.70 -12.30
N PHE A 104 -10.46 -12.35 -12.78
CA PHE A 104 -10.21 -11.03 -13.36
C PHE A 104 -10.96 -10.88 -14.70
N PRO A 105 -11.76 -9.80 -14.90
CA PRO A 105 -12.68 -9.71 -16.04
C PRO A 105 -12.04 -9.28 -17.37
N TYR A 106 -10.91 -8.57 -17.34
CA TYR A 106 -10.32 -7.95 -18.54
C TYR A 106 -9.26 -8.81 -19.24
N ASP A 107 -9.00 -10.02 -18.76
CA ASP A 107 -8.13 -10.98 -19.45
C ASP A 107 -8.89 -11.71 -20.57
N ILE A 108 -8.74 -11.22 -21.80
CA ILE A 108 -9.38 -11.74 -23.03
C ILE A 108 -8.46 -12.66 -23.84
N GLY A 109 -7.32 -13.05 -23.27
CA GLY A 109 -6.30 -13.91 -23.86
C GLY A 109 -5.08 -13.15 -24.41
N ILE A 110 -3.90 -13.78 -24.31
CA ILE A 110 -2.57 -13.16 -24.49
C ILE A 110 -2.47 -12.26 -25.73
N TRP A 111 -2.88 -12.75 -26.91
CA TRP A 111 -2.75 -11.97 -28.15
C TRP A 111 -3.72 -10.78 -28.21
N ARG A 112 -4.94 -10.96 -27.71
CA ARG A 112 -5.95 -9.89 -27.68
C ARG A 112 -5.57 -8.83 -26.63
N ASN A 113 -5.07 -9.26 -25.48
CA ASN A 113 -4.50 -8.40 -24.44
C ASN A 113 -3.35 -7.56 -24.99
N LEU A 114 -2.40 -8.20 -25.67
CA LEU A 114 -1.26 -7.52 -26.28
C LEU A 114 -1.70 -6.52 -27.35
N LYS A 115 -2.65 -6.90 -28.20
CA LYS A 115 -3.23 -6.01 -29.20
C LYS A 115 -3.91 -4.81 -28.54
N SER A 116 -4.73 -5.01 -27.52
CA SER A 116 -5.43 -3.93 -26.80
C SER A 116 -4.44 -2.98 -26.13
N GLY A 117 -3.41 -3.50 -25.45
CA GLY A 117 -2.39 -2.67 -24.80
C GLY A 117 -1.48 -1.91 -25.78
N MET A 118 -1.26 -2.44 -26.98
CA MET A 118 -0.46 -1.79 -28.04
C MET A 118 -1.32 -0.97 -29.03
N GLY A 119 -2.47 -0.48 -28.57
CA GLY A 119 -3.33 0.42 -29.33
C GLY A 119 -4.14 -0.30 -30.42
N GLY A 120 -4.69 -1.48 -30.15
CA GLY A 120 -5.64 -2.17 -31.01
C GLY A 120 -5.13 -2.65 -32.38
N SER A 121 -3.85 -2.45 -32.70
CA SER A 121 -3.28 -2.80 -33.99
C SER A 121 -2.49 -4.11 -33.92
N ALA A 122 -2.53 -4.91 -34.98
CA ALA A 122 -1.66 -6.10 -35.14
C ALA A 122 -0.26 -5.74 -35.69
N ASN A 123 0.05 -4.44 -35.78
CA ASN A 123 1.26 -3.93 -36.39
C ASN A 123 2.42 -3.93 -35.39
N ILE A 124 3.07 -5.09 -35.23
CA ILE A 124 4.19 -5.29 -34.29
C ILE A 124 5.33 -4.29 -34.51
N ILE A 125 5.58 -3.85 -35.74
CA ILE A 125 6.64 -2.87 -36.01
C ILE A 125 6.22 -1.47 -35.54
N GLY A 126 4.94 -1.12 -35.70
CA GLY A 126 4.39 0.17 -35.28
C GLY A 126 4.33 0.33 -33.76
N TRP A 127 4.27 -0.77 -33.03
CA TRP A 127 4.31 -0.82 -31.57
C TRP A 127 5.56 -0.18 -30.95
N PHE A 128 6.70 -0.26 -31.64
CA PHE A 128 7.96 0.31 -31.17
C PHE A 128 8.15 1.77 -31.62
N TRP A 129 7.18 2.33 -32.35
CA TRP A 129 7.28 3.68 -32.89
C TRP A 129 6.57 4.68 -31.96
N PRO A 130 7.29 5.53 -31.21
CA PRO A 130 6.70 6.38 -30.17
C PRO A 130 5.77 7.48 -30.72
N PHE A 131 5.86 7.80 -32.01
CA PHE A 131 5.00 8.80 -32.68
C PHE A 131 3.86 8.16 -33.46
N ALA A 132 3.58 6.87 -33.24
CA ALA A 132 2.51 6.19 -33.96
C ALA A 132 1.19 6.67 -33.37
N SER A 133 0.24 7.04 -34.22
CA SER A 133 -1.13 7.28 -33.78
C SER A 133 -1.69 5.94 -33.31
N THR A 134 -1.95 5.84 -32.02
CA THR A 134 -2.75 4.74 -31.49
C THR A 134 -4.19 4.97 -31.93
N PRO A 135 -4.82 4.02 -32.65
CA PRO A 135 -6.23 4.15 -32.97
C PRO A 135 -7.03 4.18 -31.67
N CYS A 136 -8.02 5.08 -31.60
CA CYS A 136 -8.90 5.21 -30.46
C CYS A 136 -9.79 3.96 -30.37
N GLN A 137 -9.39 2.95 -29.61
CA GLN A 137 -10.29 1.87 -29.24
C GLN A 137 -11.24 2.36 -28.14
N GLY A 138 -12.50 2.58 -28.51
CA GLY A 138 -13.59 2.85 -27.56
C GLY A 138 -13.52 4.21 -26.85
N SER A 139 -14.34 4.33 -25.81
CA SER A 139 -14.48 5.53 -24.96
C SER A 139 -13.40 5.61 -23.87
N GLY A 140 -12.57 4.57 -23.69
CA GLY A 140 -11.67 4.42 -22.53
C GLY A 140 -12.39 4.10 -21.21
N LEU A 141 -13.73 4.05 -21.25
CA LEU A 141 -14.61 3.66 -20.15
C LEU A 141 -15.15 2.23 -20.31
N GLU A 142 -15.10 1.71 -21.53
CA GLU A 142 -15.62 0.40 -21.89
C GLU A 142 -14.48 -0.47 -22.39
N PHE A 143 -14.31 -1.63 -21.76
CA PHE A 143 -13.30 -2.62 -22.10
C PHE A 143 -13.97 -3.93 -22.43
N GLU A 144 -13.34 -4.72 -23.30
CA GLU A 144 -13.83 -6.06 -23.60
C GLU A 144 -13.68 -6.96 -22.38
N VAL A 145 -14.72 -7.74 -22.09
CA VAL A 145 -14.81 -8.61 -20.92
C VAL A 145 -14.77 -10.06 -21.38
N ASN A 146 -14.10 -10.93 -20.62
CA ASN A 146 -13.93 -12.34 -20.97
C ASN A 146 -15.18 -13.22 -20.81
N GLY A 147 -16.16 -12.76 -20.02
CA GLY A 147 -17.41 -13.48 -19.79
C GLY A 147 -17.29 -14.73 -18.92
N PHE A 148 -16.21 -14.88 -18.13
CA PHE A 148 -16.09 -16.01 -17.18
C PHE A 148 -17.03 -15.88 -15.99
N GLU A 149 -17.28 -14.64 -15.55
CA GLU A 149 -18.15 -14.31 -14.43
C GLU A 149 -19.49 -13.76 -14.92
N GLU A 150 -20.50 -13.79 -14.05
CA GLU A 150 -21.80 -13.21 -14.34
C GLU A 150 -21.70 -11.68 -14.48
N SER A 151 -22.37 -11.09 -15.47
CA SER A 151 -22.31 -9.65 -15.76
C SER A 151 -22.90 -8.76 -14.65
N THR A 152 -23.53 -9.36 -13.65
CA THR A 152 -24.10 -8.68 -12.48
C THR A 152 -23.05 -8.37 -11.42
N LEU A 153 -21.89 -9.03 -11.47
CA LEU A 153 -20.79 -8.79 -10.55
C LEU A 153 -19.99 -7.57 -11.00
N SER A 154 -19.85 -6.60 -10.09
CA SER A 154 -18.99 -5.44 -10.31
C SER A 154 -17.53 -5.79 -10.07
N TRP A 155 -16.64 -5.25 -10.89
CA TRP A 155 -15.21 -5.16 -10.59
C TRP A 155 -14.85 -3.70 -10.28
N PRO A 156 -14.10 -3.39 -9.22
CA PRO A 156 -13.49 -4.30 -8.25
C PRO A 156 -14.51 -4.95 -7.28
N PRO A 157 -14.17 -6.09 -6.64
CA PRO A 157 -15.02 -6.73 -5.65
C PRO A 157 -15.27 -5.81 -4.44
N PRO A 158 -16.43 -5.91 -3.77
CA PRO A 158 -16.74 -5.08 -2.61
C PRO A 158 -15.83 -5.45 -1.42
N ASP A 159 -15.06 -4.47 -0.95
CA ASP A 159 -14.15 -4.64 0.18
C ASP A 159 -14.75 -4.07 1.47
N PRO A 160 -14.95 -4.88 2.53
CA PRO A 160 -15.48 -4.42 3.81
C PRO A 160 -14.64 -3.30 4.44
N ASP A 161 -13.33 -3.29 4.22
CA ASP A 161 -12.43 -2.31 4.83
C ASP A 161 -12.52 -0.93 4.16
N ARG A 162 -13.00 -0.88 2.89
CA ARG A 162 -13.23 0.36 2.13
C ARG A 162 -14.66 0.88 2.22
N MET A 163 -15.58 0.14 2.85
CA MET A 163 -16.95 0.58 3.01
C MET A 163 -17.03 1.83 3.89
N TYR A 164 -17.90 2.76 3.51
CA TYR A 164 -18.18 3.94 4.32
C TYR A 164 -18.64 3.51 5.71
N LYS A 165 -17.96 3.99 6.75
CA LYS A 165 -18.42 3.82 8.13
C LYS A 165 -19.60 4.77 8.31
N PRO A 166 -20.84 4.28 8.50
CA PRO A 166 -21.94 5.18 8.81
C PRO A 166 -21.55 5.94 10.08
N MET A 167 -21.44 7.26 9.98
CA MET A 167 -21.27 8.10 11.16
C MET A 167 -22.45 7.80 12.08
N PRO A 168 -22.23 7.46 13.36
CA PRO A 168 -23.34 7.25 14.28
C PRO A 168 -24.22 8.50 14.17
N ARG A 169 -25.48 8.29 13.76
CA ARG A 169 -26.44 9.37 13.65
C ARG A 169 -26.55 9.94 15.05
N ASN A 170 -25.87 11.07 15.28
CA ASN A 170 -25.97 11.78 16.55
C ASN A 170 -27.45 12.08 16.70
N ASN A 171 -28.10 11.45 17.67
CA ASN A 171 -29.47 11.77 18.04
C ASN A 171 -29.54 13.17 18.71
N TYR A 172 -28.40 13.83 18.87
CA TYR A 172 -28.30 15.25 19.15
C TYR A 172 -28.63 16.01 17.87
N GLY A 173 -29.76 16.72 17.87
CA GLY A 173 -30.28 17.43 16.71
C GLY A 173 -29.23 18.33 16.04
N SER A 174 -29.43 18.56 14.73
CA SER A 174 -28.78 19.58 13.90
C SER A 174 -27.52 20.20 14.52
N GLY A 175 -26.33 19.84 14.04
CA GLY A 175 -25.03 20.37 14.49
C GLY A 175 -24.83 21.90 14.35
N PHE A 176 -25.90 22.64 14.07
CA PHE A 176 -25.98 24.10 14.01
C PHE A 176 -27.01 24.70 14.99
N ILE A 177 -27.74 23.89 15.77
CA ILE A 177 -28.66 24.39 16.81
C ILE A 177 -28.11 23.96 18.16
N HIS A 178 -27.60 24.95 18.89
CA HIS A 178 -27.18 24.78 20.27
C HIS A 178 -28.43 24.55 21.11
N GLU A 179 -28.83 23.29 21.32
CA GLU A 179 -29.82 22.96 22.35
C GLU A 179 -29.23 23.42 23.68
N GLN A 180 -29.73 24.54 24.21
CA GLN A 180 -29.33 25.07 25.51
C GLN A 180 -29.81 24.13 26.61
N ASN A 181 -29.12 23.01 26.78
CA ASN A 181 -29.34 22.05 27.86
C ASN A 181 -28.83 22.56 29.21
N TYR A 182 -28.27 23.78 29.25
CA TYR A 182 -27.72 24.42 30.45
C TYR A 182 -28.40 25.77 30.70
N ILE A 183 -28.71 26.02 31.97
CA ILE A 183 -29.50 27.19 32.41
C ILE A 183 -28.69 28.50 32.33
N SER A 184 -27.35 28.41 32.31
CA SER A 184 -26.45 29.57 32.25
C SER A 184 -25.20 29.27 31.41
N GLN A 185 -24.69 30.29 30.69
CA GLN A 185 -23.46 30.22 29.90
C GLN A 185 -22.23 29.82 30.74
N SER A 186 -22.18 30.25 32.01
CA SER A 186 -21.07 29.86 32.90
C SER A 186 -21.04 28.35 33.16
N GLN A 187 -22.21 27.76 33.36
CA GLN A 187 -22.38 26.34 33.64
C GLN A 187 -22.03 25.48 32.40
N GLU A 188 -22.34 25.99 31.21
CA GLU A 188 -21.96 25.37 29.95
C GLU A 188 -20.43 25.35 29.76
N VAL A 189 -19.77 26.49 30.01
CA VAL A 189 -18.31 26.62 29.92
C VAL A 189 -17.62 25.70 30.93
N GLU A 190 -18.17 25.55 32.13
CA GLU A 190 -17.68 24.61 33.13
C GLU A 190 -17.86 23.14 32.71
N ALA A 191 -19.03 22.77 32.20
CA ALA A 191 -19.29 21.43 31.68
C ALA A 191 -18.38 21.10 30.49
N PHE A 192 -18.12 22.07 29.61
CA PHE A 192 -17.17 21.92 28.50
C PHE A 192 -15.74 21.71 29.00
N LYS A 193 -15.28 22.52 29.96
CA LYS A 193 -13.96 22.35 30.59
C LYS A 193 -13.82 21.01 31.30
N LEU A 194 -14.88 20.52 31.94
CA LEU A 194 -14.89 19.19 32.57
C LEU A 194 -14.75 18.09 31.52
N ARG A 195 -15.49 18.15 30.41
CA ARG A 195 -15.34 17.22 29.27
C ARG A 195 -13.92 17.24 28.71
N GLN A 196 -13.34 18.42 28.49
CA GLN A 196 -11.95 18.54 28.03
C GLN A 196 -10.95 17.88 28.99
N ARG A 197 -11.11 18.07 30.30
CA ARG A 197 -10.22 17.43 31.30
C ARG A 197 -10.38 15.91 31.30
N GLU A 198 -11.61 15.42 31.17
CA GLU A 198 -11.88 13.98 31.10
C GLU A 198 -11.33 13.35 29.81
N ASP A 199 -11.46 14.02 28.67
CA ASP A 199 -10.87 13.56 27.40
C ASP A 199 -9.34 13.61 27.45
N PHE A 200 -8.76 14.65 28.04
CA PHE A 200 -7.32 14.72 28.27
C PHE A 200 -6.84 13.60 29.20
N ARG A 201 -7.63 13.26 30.23
CA ARG A 201 -7.36 12.14 31.13
C ARG A 201 -7.49 10.79 30.41
N ARG A 202 -8.46 10.63 29.50
CA ARG A 202 -8.59 9.44 28.64
C ARG A 202 -7.42 9.31 27.68
N GLN A 203 -6.98 10.40 27.06
CA GLN A 203 -5.78 10.44 26.22
C GLN A 203 -4.51 10.13 27.01
N GLN A 204 -4.36 10.67 28.22
CA GLN A 204 -3.22 10.38 29.08
C GLN A 204 -3.24 8.94 29.60
N ALA A 205 -4.41 8.38 29.92
CA ALA A 205 -4.55 6.98 30.29
C ALA A 205 -4.36 6.03 29.09
N ALA A 206 -4.68 6.49 27.88
CA ALA A 206 -4.40 5.83 26.61
C ALA A 206 -3.04 6.23 26.00
N SER A 207 -2.12 6.82 26.79
CA SER A 207 -0.76 7.13 26.34
C SER A 207 0.04 5.88 25.97
N GLU A 208 -0.40 4.69 26.37
CA GLU A 208 -0.12 3.46 25.64
C GLU A 208 -1.18 3.33 24.56
N VAL A 209 -0.81 3.59 23.30
CA VAL A 209 -1.64 3.27 22.14
C VAL A 209 -1.93 1.78 22.19
N GLN A 210 -3.06 1.39 22.79
CA GLN A 210 -3.46 -0.01 22.82
C GLN A 210 -3.89 -0.41 21.40
N ARG A 211 -2.93 -0.98 20.68
CA ARG A 211 -3.16 -1.66 19.40
C ARG A 211 -4.32 -2.65 19.56
N ARG A 212 -5.20 -2.72 18.55
CA ARG A 212 -6.26 -3.74 18.52
C ARG A 212 -5.58 -5.12 18.58
N ARG A 213 -5.94 -5.93 19.58
CA ARG A 213 -5.36 -7.27 19.77
C ARG A 213 -5.47 -8.12 18.48
N PRO A 214 -4.50 -9.02 18.22
CA PRO A 214 -4.54 -9.94 17.07
C PRO A 214 -5.90 -10.60 16.91
N PHE A 215 -6.32 -10.82 15.67
CA PHE A 215 -7.65 -11.34 15.38
C PHE A 215 -7.87 -12.71 16.06
N HIS A 216 -6.87 -13.60 16.02
CA HIS A 216 -6.96 -14.90 16.69
C HIS A 216 -7.17 -14.78 18.20
N LYS A 217 -6.49 -13.85 18.88
CA LYS A 217 -6.67 -13.59 20.32
C LYS A 217 -8.07 -13.06 20.65
N ARG A 218 -8.64 -12.20 19.79
CA ARG A 218 -10.03 -11.73 19.92
C ARG A 218 -11.04 -12.84 19.68
N TYR A 219 -10.81 -13.70 18.70
CA TYR A 219 -11.67 -14.84 18.41
C TYR A 219 -11.67 -15.83 19.58
N MET A 220 -10.51 -16.23 20.10
CA MET A 220 -10.43 -17.09 21.29
C MET A 220 -11.09 -16.45 22.51
N GLN A 221 -10.97 -15.14 22.69
CA GLN A 221 -11.63 -14.43 23.78
C GLN A 221 -13.17 -14.39 23.61
N ASN A 222 -13.66 -14.18 22.39
CA ASN A 222 -15.10 -14.18 22.11
C ASN A 222 -15.72 -15.58 22.13
N VAL A 223 -14.96 -16.62 21.75
CA VAL A 223 -15.42 -18.02 21.74
C VAL A 223 -15.23 -18.69 23.10
N GLY A 224 -14.23 -18.28 23.87
CA GLY A 224 -13.92 -18.76 25.23
C GLY A 224 -14.92 -18.37 26.33
N MET A 225 -16.02 -17.69 25.98
CA MET A 225 -17.17 -17.52 26.88
C MET A 225 -18.08 -18.76 26.93
N THR A 226 -17.75 -19.82 26.18
CA THR A 226 -18.48 -21.10 26.20
C THR A 226 -17.60 -22.20 26.80
N ASP A 227 -17.79 -22.46 28.09
CA ASP A 227 -17.27 -23.54 28.95
C ASP A 227 -16.31 -24.56 28.32
N PHE A 228 -15.01 -24.47 28.64
CA PHE A 228 -14.12 -25.64 28.78
C PHE A 228 -13.02 -25.33 29.83
N PRO A 229 -12.82 -26.18 30.86
CA PRO A 229 -11.81 -25.94 31.89
C PRO A 229 -10.41 -26.32 31.39
N ASP A 230 -9.51 -25.36 31.51
CA ASP A 230 -8.08 -25.44 31.85
C ASP A 230 -7.30 -26.69 31.41
N LEU A 231 -6.52 -26.57 30.33
CA LEU A 231 -5.31 -27.37 30.14
C LEU A 231 -4.19 -26.57 29.43
N SER A 232 -3.08 -26.47 30.17
CA SER A 232 -1.69 -26.20 29.77
C SER A 232 -1.30 -24.80 29.32
N GLU A 233 -0.73 -24.05 30.28
CA GLU A 233 0.38 -23.14 30.06
C GLU A 233 1.48 -23.82 29.23
N SER A 234 1.65 -23.36 28.00
CA SER A 234 2.94 -23.42 27.31
C SER A 234 3.36 -21.99 27.01
N GLU A 235 4.09 -21.40 27.96
CA GLU A 235 4.92 -20.23 27.66
C GLU A 235 5.87 -20.59 26.51
N SER A 236 5.68 -19.94 25.37
CA SER A 236 6.69 -19.91 24.33
C SER A 236 6.62 -18.57 23.60
N GLY A 237 7.73 -17.84 23.66
CA GLY A 237 8.18 -16.94 22.60
C GLY A 237 7.60 -15.53 22.61
N GLU A 238 8.32 -14.65 23.30
CA GLU A 238 8.78 -13.36 22.79
C GLU A 238 7.74 -12.35 22.26
N ASN A 239 7.63 -11.24 23.00
CA ASN A 239 7.38 -9.85 22.58
C ASN A 239 7.31 -9.55 21.06
N SER A 240 6.35 -10.12 20.34
CA SER A 240 5.92 -9.62 19.04
C SER A 240 4.76 -8.66 19.26
N ASP A 241 5.10 -7.41 19.58
CA ASP A 241 4.19 -6.27 19.72
C ASP A 241 3.56 -5.80 18.36
N SER A 242 3.68 -6.63 17.32
CA SER A 242 3.08 -6.38 16.01
C SER A 242 1.82 -7.23 15.82
N GLY A 243 0.67 -6.57 15.75
CA GLY A 243 -0.60 -7.20 15.43
C GLY A 243 -0.57 -7.89 14.04
N GLU A 244 -1.41 -8.89 13.85
CA GLU A 244 -1.58 -9.61 12.57
C GLU A 244 -2.20 -8.76 11.44
N GLU A 245 -2.51 -7.49 11.69
CA GLU A 245 -3.16 -6.54 10.76
C GLU A 245 -2.15 -5.68 9.96
N GLY A 246 -0.87 -6.07 9.94
CA GLY A 246 0.13 -5.44 9.05
C GLY A 246 -0.05 -5.86 7.60
N TRP A 247 0.32 -4.99 6.66
CA TRP A 247 0.42 -5.37 5.25
C TRP A 247 1.37 -6.58 5.14
N ARG A 248 0.95 -7.57 4.33
CA ARG A 248 1.75 -8.76 4.02
C ARG A 248 1.75 -8.98 2.53
N ASP A 249 2.88 -9.39 2.00
CA ASP A 249 2.99 -9.79 0.61
C ASP A 249 2.49 -11.23 0.37
N SER A 250 2.67 -11.73 -0.85
CA SER A 250 2.29 -13.08 -1.25
C SER A 250 3.10 -14.19 -0.57
N GLU A 251 4.32 -13.88 -0.10
CA GLU A 251 5.26 -14.81 0.51
C GLU A 251 5.09 -14.83 2.05
N GLY A 252 4.39 -13.84 2.59
CA GLY A 252 4.07 -13.72 4.01
C GLY A 252 4.90 -12.66 4.73
N ASP A 253 5.77 -11.97 4.01
CA ASP A 253 6.69 -10.97 4.52
C ASP A 253 5.95 -9.64 4.79
N ARG A 254 6.38 -8.95 5.84
CA ARG A 254 5.83 -7.69 6.35
C ARG A 254 6.70 -6.50 5.96
N LEU A 255 6.18 -5.27 6.09
CA LEU A 255 6.97 -4.05 5.87
C LEU A 255 8.17 -3.96 6.81
N ARG A 256 8.04 -4.48 8.04
CA ARG A 256 9.13 -4.58 9.02
C ARG A 256 10.29 -5.44 8.53
N ASP A 257 10.01 -6.46 7.73
CA ASP A 257 11.04 -7.37 7.20
C ASP A 257 11.91 -6.66 6.16
N PHE A 258 11.37 -5.59 5.55
CA PHE A 258 12.10 -4.66 4.68
C PHE A 258 12.71 -3.46 5.44
N GLY A 259 12.71 -3.49 6.78
CA GLY A 259 13.24 -2.42 7.63
C GLY A 259 12.39 -1.15 7.64
N VAL A 260 11.13 -1.25 7.22
CA VAL A 260 10.16 -0.15 7.28
C VAL A 260 9.33 -0.32 8.54
N ASP A 261 9.47 0.62 9.49
CA ASP A 261 8.68 0.62 10.71
C ASP A 261 7.20 0.87 10.36
N GLU A 262 6.38 -0.16 10.48
CA GLU A 262 4.91 -0.11 10.38
C GLU A 262 4.25 0.76 11.48
N GLU A 263 5.04 1.40 12.33
CA GLU A 263 4.60 2.19 13.50
C GLU A 263 4.50 3.68 13.22
N VAL A 264 5.02 4.17 12.09
CA VAL A 264 4.87 5.57 11.69
C VAL A 264 3.62 5.69 10.83
N GLU A 265 2.48 5.97 11.47
CA GLU A 265 1.29 6.39 10.75
C GLU A 265 1.59 7.78 10.15
N PHE A 266 1.44 7.93 8.83
CA PHE A 266 1.74 9.16 8.07
C PHE A 266 0.90 10.39 8.49
N TYR A 267 0.09 10.26 9.55
CA TYR A 267 -0.78 11.28 10.12
C TYR A 267 -0.24 11.91 11.41
N ASP A 268 0.87 11.41 11.96
CA ASP A 268 1.44 11.91 13.22
C ASP A 268 2.08 13.31 13.10
N GLU A 269 2.32 13.81 11.89
CA GLU A 269 2.85 15.17 11.67
C GLU A 269 1.76 16.27 11.60
N ASP A 270 0.51 15.89 11.28
CA ASP A 270 -0.60 16.85 11.08
C ASP A 270 -1.42 17.13 12.35
N ASP A 271 -1.26 16.32 13.41
CA ASP A 271 -2.02 16.42 14.67
C ASP A 271 -1.31 17.27 15.75
N ILE A 272 -0.52 18.27 15.34
CA ILE A 272 -0.01 19.28 16.28
C ILE A 272 -1.13 20.29 16.55
N PRO A 273 -1.68 20.39 17.79
CA PRO A 273 -2.76 21.32 18.07
C PRO A 273 -2.30 22.77 17.78
N LEU A 274 -3.18 23.57 17.17
CA LEU A 274 -2.91 24.95 16.75
C LEU A 274 -2.31 25.82 17.89
N ALA A 275 -2.65 25.51 19.15
CA ALA A 275 -2.10 26.14 20.34
C ALA A 275 -0.58 25.92 20.49
N GLU A 276 -0.08 24.74 20.17
CA GLU A 276 1.35 24.38 20.19
C GLU A 276 2.09 25.13 19.09
N LEU A 277 1.52 25.22 17.88
CA LEU A 277 2.08 25.99 16.76
C LEU A 277 2.15 27.49 17.07
N LEU A 278 1.10 28.05 17.68
CA LEU A 278 1.08 29.44 18.12
C LEU A 278 2.11 29.70 19.23
N ARG A 279 2.32 28.73 20.13
CA ARG A 279 3.33 28.80 21.19
C ARG A 279 4.74 28.75 20.61
N ARG A 280 5.00 27.84 19.67
CA ARG A 280 6.26 27.73 18.90
C ARG A 280 6.56 29.00 18.10
N ARG A 281 5.55 29.59 17.44
CA ARG A 281 5.68 30.86 16.72
C ARG A 281 6.07 32.01 17.66
N LYS A 282 5.39 32.11 18.82
CA LYS A 282 5.70 33.14 19.83
C LYS A 282 7.11 32.98 20.43
N SER A 283 7.57 31.76 20.67
CA SER A 283 8.94 31.53 21.14
C SER A 283 9.97 31.87 20.07
N HIS A 284 9.69 31.58 18.79
CA HIS A 284 10.60 31.90 17.68
C HIS A 284 10.72 33.40 17.46
N THR A 285 9.62 34.16 17.54
CA THR A 285 9.63 35.63 17.45
C THR A 285 10.31 36.29 18.65
N ARG A 286 10.22 35.69 19.85
CA ARG A 286 10.94 36.19 21.05
C ARG A 286 12.43 35.85 21.05
N ALA A 287 12.85 34.81 20.33
CA ALA A 287 14.26 34.44 20.19
C ALA A 287 14.98 35.20 19.06
N SER A 288 14.23 35.84 18.15
CA SER A 288 14.77 36.68 17.07
C SER A 288 14.79 38.19 17.41
N MET A 289 14.51 38.55 18.66
CA MET A 289 14.64 39.89 19.24
C MET A 289 15.73 39.86 20.30
#